data_AF-A0A291RCJ8-F1
#
_entry.id   AF-A0A291RCJ8-F1
#
_cell.length_a   1.000
_cell.length_b   1.000
_cell.length_c   1.000
_cell.angle_alpha   90.00
_cell.angle_beta   90.00
_cell.angle_gamma   90.00
#
_symmetry.space_group_name_H-M   'P 1'
#
loop_
_entity.id
_entity.type
_entity.pdbx_description
1 polymer ?
#
loop_
_entity_poly.entity_id
_entity_poly.type
_entity_poly.pdbx_seq_one_letter_code
_entity_poly.pdbx_strand_id
1 'polypeptide(L)'
;MGYKVSRSAIADIENRRRKYISTAELSVIAWALAVPPVRLLYPALPDGDAEIVPGVHTSATYAMTWFSGETQFAPARLSTGDLKAPIDEEWHADAARVNALYEGYRLVGLSRQRLRTRERIRSLSKLIADFEAESPELVRPFITELTSLQGFLEQTLRDLHAYPDAIVSDESTDDSDSQPKIQRRQDDSER
;
A
#
# COMPACT_ATOMS: atom_id res chain seq x y z
N MET A 1 -2.38 14.73 14.97
CA MET A 1 -3.21 14.03 15.97
C MET A 1 -2.98 14.67 17.33
N GLY A 2 -3.95 15.41 17.90
CA GLY A 2 -3.85 16.04 19.23
C GLY A 2 -4.27 15.12 20.39
N TYR A 3 -4.16 13.79 20.21
CA TYR A 3 -4.71 12.80 21.12
C TYR A 3 -3.72 12.48 22.25
N LYS A 4 -4.13 12.68 23.51
CA LYS A 4 -3.31 12.38 24.69
C LYS A 4 -3.87 11.14 25.39
N VAL A 5 -3.04 10.12 25.56
CA VAL A 5 -3.36 8.96 26.42
C VAL A 5 -2.97 9.31 27.85
N SER A 6 -3.91 9.24 28.80
CA SER A 6 -3.59 9.51 30.21
C SER A 6 -2.77 8.37 30.82
N ARG A 7 -1.95 8.69 31.84
CA ARG A 7 -1.21 7.66 32.60
C ARG A 7 -2.15 6.65 33.26
N SER A 8 -3.33 7.09 33.72
CA SER A 8 -4.34 6.20 34.27
C SER A 8 -4.89 5.23 33.22
N ALA A 9 -5.14 5.69 31.99
CA ALA A 9 -5.60 4.85 30.90
C ALA A 9 -4.56 3.80 30.50
N ILE A 10 -3.27 4.18 30.45
CA ILE A 10 -2.17 3.24 30.23
C ILE A 10 -2.15 2.18 31.34
N ALA A 11 -2.20 2.61 32.60
CA ALA A 11 -2.21 1.68 33.73
C ALA A 11 -3.43 0.73 33.71
N ASP A 12 -4.59 1.19 33.27
CA ASP A 12 -5.79 0.35 33.14
C ASP A 12 -5.66 -0.68 32.01
N ILE A 13 -4.99 -0.32 30.91
CA ILE A 13 -4.69 -1.24 29.80
C ILE A 13 -3.67 -2.28 30.25
N GLU A 14 -2.57 -1.86 30.87
CA GLU A 14 -1.50 -2.75 31.35
C GLU A 14 -2.01 -3.76 32.38
N ASN A 15 -2.87 -3.30 33.31
CA ASN A 15 -3.45 -4.16 34.34
C ASN A 15 -4.69 -4.93 33.87
N ARG A 16 -5.03 -4.89 32.57
CA ARG A 16 -6.21 -5.53 31.97
C ARG A 16 -7.55 -5.14 32.63
N ARG A 17 -7.58 -4.02 33.36
CA ARG A 17 -8.83 -3.45 33.91
C ARG A 17 -9.72 -2.92 32.79
N ARG A 18 -9.10 -2.46 31.72
CA ARG A 18 -9.77 -2.06 30.48
C ARG A 18 -9.49 -3.07 29.38
N LYS A 19 -10.56 -3.66 28.82
CA LYS A 19 -10.49 -4.76 27.84
C LYS A 19 -10.37 -4.33 26.38
N TYR A 20 -10.32 -3.02 26.10
CA TYR A 20 -10.29 -2.48 24.75
C TYR A 20 -9.28 -1.33 24.64
N ILE A 21 -8.67 -1.20 23.47
CA ILE A 21 -7.80 -0.10 23.08
C ILE A 21 -8.38 0.51 21.80
N SER A 22 -8.45 1.84 21.71
CA SER A 22 -8.84 2.51 20.47
C SER A 22 -7.70 2.52 19.46
N THR A 23 -8.01 2.67 18.17
CA THR A 23 -6.99 2.79 17.10
C THR A 23 -6.09 4.02 17.29
N ALA A 24 -6.63 5.10 17.86
CA ALA A 24 -5.86 6.29 18.23
C ALA A 24 -4.85 6.02 19.35
N GLU A 25 -5.27 5.33 20.43
CA GLU A 25 -4.36 4.94 21.52
C GLU A 25 -3.28 3.99 21.04
N LEU A 26 -3.64 2.99 20.23
CA LEU A 26 -2.69 2.05 19.62
C LEU A 26 -1.58 2.81 18.87
N SER A 27 -1.98 3.78 18.04
CA SER A 27 -1.03 4.57 17.24
C SER A 27 -0.12 5.45 18.10
N VAL A 28 -0.68 6.13 19.10
CA VAL A 28 0.09 7.01 19.99
C VAL A 28 1.04 6.21 20.88
N ILE A 29 0.60 5.05 21.40
CA ILE A 29 1.44 4.17 22.22
C ILE A 29 2.57 3.59 21.38
N ALA A 30 2.28 3.09 20.17
CA ALA A 30 3.30 2.58 19.26
C ALA A 30 4.36 3.62 18.91
N TRP A 31 3.92 4.86 18.63
CA TRP A 31 4.82 5.98 18.40
C TRP A 31 5.69 6.29 19.61
N ALA A 32 5.12 6.32 20.82
CA ALA A 32 5.87 6.52 22.06
C ALA A 32 6.90 5.42 22.33
N LEU A 33 6.60 4.18 21.89
CA LEU A 33 7.49 3.02 21.99
C LEU A 33 8.48 2.89 20.82
N ALA A 34 8.44 3.80 19.84
CA ALA A 34 9.25 3.75 18.62
C ALA A 34 9.14 2.41 17.87
N VAL A 35 7.94 1.81 17.84
CA VAL A 35 7.64 0.58 17.10
C VAL A 35 6.48 0.78 16.13
N PRO A 36 6.39 0.00 15.04
CA PRO A 36 5.20 0.01 14.19
C PRO A 36 3.93 -0.39 14.98
N PRO A 37 2.78 0.26 14.78
CA PRO A 37 1.53 -0.08 15.48
C PRO A 37 1.13 -1.56 15.35
N VAL A 38 1.36 -2.13 14.16
CA VAL A 38 1.04 -3.54 13.88
C VAL A 38 1.86 -4.53 14.71
N ARG A 39 3.05 -4.14 15.21
CA ARG A 39 3.87 -4.99 16.09
C ARG A 39 3.26 -5.13 17.49
N LEU A 40 2.44 -4.18 17.92
CA LEU A 40 1.68 -4.31 19.17
C LEU A 40 0.47 -5.24 19.02
N LEU A 41 -0.09 -5.34 17.81
CA LEU A 41 -1.20 -6.27 17.51
C LEU A 41 -0.70 -7.70 17.29
N TYR A 42 0.40 -7.86 16.55
CA TYR A 42 0.98 -9.15 16.19
C TYR A 42 2.42 -9.25 16.70
N PRO A 43 2.62 -9.52 18.01
CA PRO A 43 3.96 -9.50 18.61
C PRO A 43 4.86 -10.64 18.12
N ALA A 44 4.28 -11.69 17.54
CA ALA A 44 4.97 -12.89 17.07
C ALA A 44 5.47 -12.79 15.61
N LEU A 45 5.49 -11.59 15.01
CA LEU A 45 6.06 -11.35 13.68
C LEU A 45 7.54 -11.82 13.57
N PRO A 46 7.97 -12.39 12.43
CA PRO A 46 7.18 -12.61 11.21
C PRO A 46 6.38 -13.93 11.20
N ASP A 47 6.92 -15.00 11.77
CA ASP A 47 6.44 -16.37 11.48
C ASP A 47 5.62 -17.01 12.61
N GLY A 48 5.49 -16.33 13.75
CA GLY A 48 4.71 -16.85 14.87
C GLY A 48 3.20 -16.84 14.60
N ASP A 49 2.47 -17.55 15.44
CA ASP A 49 1.02 -17.66 15.34
C ASP A 49 0.32 -16.34 15.76
N ALA A 50 -0.76 -16.00 15.05
CA ALA A 50 -1.57 -14.82 15.31
C ALA A 50 -3.07 -15.13 15.13
N GLU A 51 -3.87 -14.79 16.12
CA GLU A 51 -5.32 -14.84 16.06
C GLU A 51 -5.85 -13.50 15.51
N ILE A 52 -6.40 -13.50 14.29
CA ILE A 52 -6.86 -12.27 13.62
C ILE A 52 -8.30 -11.89 13.98
N VAL A 53 -9.12 -12.90 14.29
CA VAL A 53 -10.46 -12.81 14.86
C VAL A 53 -10.69 -14.06 15.72
N PRO A 54 -11.65 -14.08 16.66
CA PRO A 54 -11.84 -15.20 17.57
C PRO A 54 -11.89 -16.57 16.87
N GLY A 55 -10.98 -17.46 17.26
CA GLY A 55 -10.84 -18.82 16.73
C GLY A 55 -10.18 -18.94 15.35
N VAL A 56 -9.72 -17.84 14.76
CA VAL A 56 -9.06 -17.83 13.43
C VAL A 56 -7.59 -17.49 13.58
N HIS A 57 -6.75 -18.51 13.44
CA HIS A 57 -5.31 -18.43 13.56
C HIS A 57 -4.62 -18.47 12.20
N THR A 58 -3.53 -17.71 12.06
CA THR A 58 -2.69 -17.64 10.86
C THR A 58 -1.28 -17.18 11.24
N SER A 59 -0.34 -17.13 10.29
CA SER A 59 0.98 -16.55 10.57
C SER A 59 0.86 -15.05 10.83
N ALA A 60 1.69 -14.53 11.73
CA ALA A 60 1.72 -13.11 12.07
C ALA A 60 1.98 -12.22 10.85
N THR A 61 2.79 -12.69 9.88
CA THR A 61 2.99 -12.00 8.60
C THR A 61 1.70 -11.90 7.79
N TYR A 62 0.95 -13.01 7.66
CA TYR A 62 -0.32 -12.98 6.95
C TYR A 62 -1.36 -12.12 7.67
N ALA A 63 -1.41 -12.18 9.00
CA ALA A 63 -2.25 -11.31 9.82
C ALA A 63 -1.93 -9.82 9.59
N MET A 64 -0.65 -9.46 9.52
CA MET A 64 -0.19 -8.11 9.20
C MET A 64 -0.61 -7.67 7.80
N THR A 65 -0.39 -8.50 6.77
CA THR A 65 -0.75 -8.15 5.38
C THR A 65 -2.25 -8.08 5.20
N TRP A 66 -3.03 -8.88 5.92
CA TRP A 66 -4.48 -8.77 5.91
C TRP A 66 -4.94 -7.47 6.59
N PHE A 67 -4.40 -7.17 7.78
CA PHE A 67 -4.73 -5.94 8.51
C PHE A 67 -4.39 -4.67 7.72
N SER A 68 -3.30 -4.68 6.94
CA SER A 68 -2.93 -3.55 6.09
C SER A 68 -3.71 -3.49 4.76
N GLY A 69 -4.59 -4.44 4.47
CA GLY A 69 -5.33 -4.52 3.21
C GLY A 69 -4.50 -5.00 2.02
N GLU A 70 -3.37 -5.66 2.26
CA GLU A 70 -2.48 -6.20 1.21
C GLU A 70 -2.87 -7.62 0.77
N THR A 71 -3.54 -8.38 1.64
CA THR A 71 -4.01 -9.74 1.31
C THR A 71 -5.47 -9.93 1.67
N GLN A 72 -6.18 -10.71 0.87
CA GLN A 72 -7.59 -11.02 1.14
C GLN A 72 -7.73 -12.16 2.15
N PHE A 73 -8.56 -11.94 3.17
CA PHE A 73 -9.10 -13.05 3.96
C PHE A 73 -10.42 -13.51 3.32
N ALA A 74 -10.42 -14.69 2.74
CA ALA A 74 -11.63 -15.32 2.25
C ALA A 74 -12.21 -16.23 3.35
N PRO A 75 -13.48 -16.11 3.74
CA PRO A 75 -14.11 -17.08 4.63
C PRO A 75 -14.10 -18.48 4.01
N ALA A 76 -14.05 -19.53 4.84
CA ALA A 76 -13.79 -20.92 4.44
C ALA A 76 -14.68 -21.48 3.29
N ARG A 77 -15.92 -20.98 3.14
CA ARG A 77 -16.81 -21.36 2.01
C ARG A 77 -16.30 -20.87 0.65
N LEU A 78 -15.54 -19.77 0.62
CA LEU A 78 -14.96 -19.18 -0.59
C LEU A 78 -13.52 -19.65 -0.83
N SER A 79 -12.85 -20.21 0.19
CA SER A 79 -11.50 -20.78 0.09
C SER A 79 -11.48 -22.22 -0.45
N THR A 80 -12.62 -22.91 -0.45
CA THR A 80 -12.74 -24.29 -0.93
C THR A 80 -13.26 -24.28 -2.37
N GLY A 81 -12.66 -25.08 -3.26
CA GLY A 81 -13.07 -25.26 -4.66
C GLY A 81 -14.47 -25.88 -4.87
N ASP A 82 -15.39 -25.69 -3.93
CA ASP A 82 -16.79 -26.09 -4.02
C ASP A 82 -17.61 -25.00 -4.73
N LEU A 83 -17.27 -24.74 -5.99
CA LEU A 83 -18.07 -23.90 -6.91
C LEU A 83 -19.41 -24.57 -7.31
N LYS A 84 -19.91 -25.52 -6.51
CA LYS A 84 -21.08 -26.36 -6.82
C LYS A 84 -22.30 -26.09 -5.93
N ALA A 85 -22.32 -24.95 -5.23
CA ALA A 85 -23.52 -24.49 -4.55
C ALA A 85 -24.54 -23.93 -5.59
N PRO A 86 -25.85 -24.21 -5.45
CA PRO A 86 -26.88 -23.60 -6.29
C PRO A 86 -26.87 -22.08 -6.16
N ILE A 87 -27.13 -21.35 -7.26
CA ILE A 87 -27.30 -19.90 -7.24
C ILE A 87 -28.65 -19.59 -6.58
N ASP A 88 -28.63 -19.09 -5.36
CA ASP A 88 -29.80 -18.66 -4.58
C ASP A 88 -29.66 -17.19 -4.10
N GLU A 89 -30.61 -16.69 -3.31
CA GLU A 89 -30.61 -15.32 -2.78
C GLU A 89 -29.44 -15.07 -1.81
N GLU A 90 -28.94 -16.14 -1.17
CA GLU A 90 -27.75 -16.13 -0.32
C GLU A 90 -26.46 -15.97 -1.16
N TRP A 91 -26.41 -16.52 -2.38
CA TRP A 91 -25.32 -16.30 -3.35
C TRP A 91 -25.16 -14.83 -3.75
N HIS A 92 -26.25 -14.07 -3.92
CA HIS A 92 -26.17 -12.64 -4.23
C HIS A 92 -25.60 -11.83 -3.05
N ALA A 93 -25.95 -12.19 -1.82
CA ALA A 93 -25.38 -11.60 -0.62
C ALA A 93 -23.88 -11.92 -0.50
N ASP A 94 -23.47 -13.14 -0.86
CA ASP A 94 -22.06 -13.55 -0.89
C ASP A 94 -21.29 -12.84 -2.03
N ALA A 95 -21.87 -12.68 -3.21
CA ALA A 95 -21.27 -11.92 -4.31
C ALA A 95 -21.07 -10.44 -3.96
N ALA A 96 -22.03 -9.80 -3.28
CA ALA A 96 -21.90 -8.43 -2.80
C ALA A 96 -20.79 -8.30 -1.73
N ARG A 97 -20.69 -9.26 -0.81
CA ARG A 97 -19.57 -9.32 0.17
C ARG A 97 -18.22 -9.51 -0.51
N VAL A 98 -18.16 -10.38 -1.52
CA VAL A 98 -16.96 -10.62 -2.32
C VAL A 98 -16.55 -9.35 -3.06
N ASN A 99 -17.48 -8.65 -3.70
CA ASN A 99 -17.20 -7.37 -4.36
C ASN A 99 -16.70 -6.32 -3.36
N ALA A 100 -17.35 -6.16 -2.21
CA ALA A 100 -16.93 -5.22 -1.17
C ALA A 100 -15.52 -5.55 -0.63
N LEU A 101 -15.19 -6.83 -0.47
CA LEU A 101 -13.83 -7.28 -0.17
C LEU A 101 -12.89 -6.82 -1.28
N TYR A 102 -13.13 -7.23 -2.54
CA TYR A 102 -12.29 -6.87 -3.68
C TYR A 102 -12.07 -5.36 -3.83
N GLU A 103 -13.11 -4.56 -3.67
CA GLU A 103 -13.03 -3.10 -3.75
C GLU A 103 -12.11 -2.51 -2.68
N GLY A 104 -12.26 -2.96 -1.42
CA GLY A 104 -11.40 -2.52 -0.32
C GLY A 104 -9.92 -2.86 -0.54
N TYR A 105 -9.62 -4.08 -1.02
CA TYR A 105 -8.25 -4.50 -1.30
C TYR A 105 -7.65 -3.81 -2.52
N ARG A 106 -8.44 -3.59 -3.58
CA ARG A 106 -7.91 -3.02 -4.84
C ARG A 106 -7.42 -1.59 -4.63
N LEU A 107 -8.09 -0.77 -3.82
CA LEU A 107 -7.64 0.58 -3.51
C LEU A 107 -6.26 0.59 -2.81
N VAL A 108 -6.09 -0.25 -1.78
CA VAL A 108 -4.80 -0.40 -1.09
C VAL A 108 -3.72 -0.92 -2.04
N GLY A 109 -4.04 -1.94 -2.83
CA GLY A 109 -3.12 -2.52 -3.82
C GLY A 109 -2.64 -1.49 -4.84
N LEU A 110 -3.55 -0.70 -5.42
CA LEU A 110 -3.23 0.38 -6.35
C LEU A 110 -2.39 1.48 -5.68
N SER A 111 -2.68 1.84 -4.42
CA SER A 111 -1.87 2.79 -3.66
C SER A 111 -0.43 2.31 -3.46
N ARG A 112 -0.23 1.03 -3.09
CA ARG A 112 1.10 0.42 -2.96
C ARG A 112 1.84 0.37 -4.30
N GLN A 113 1.12 -0.01 -5.36
CA GLN A 113 1.65 -0.06 -6.71
C GLN A 113 2.14 1.33 -7.16
N ARG A 114 1.33 2.37 -6.94
CA ARG A 114 1.70 3.77 -7.19
C ARG A 114 3.00 4.15 -6.50
N LEU A 115 3.13 3.87 -5.20
CA LEU A 115 4.34 4.20 -4.42
C LEU A 115 5.58 3.48 -4.96
N ARG A 116 5.50 2.16 -5.16
CA ARG A 116 6.63 1.36 -5.67
C ARG A 116 7.07 1.82 -7.06
N THR A 117 6.13 2.09 -7.96
CA THR A 117 6.45 2.57 -9.31
C THR A 117 7.09 3.95 -9.26
N ARG A 118 6.61 4.86 -8.41
CA ARG A 118 7.22 6.19 -8.23
C ARG A 118 8.65 6.10 -7.72
N GLU A 119 8.91 5.27 -6.72
CA GLU A 119 10.27 5.07 -6.18
C GLU A 119 11.21 4.50 -7.25
N ARG A 120 10.74 3.57 -8.07
CA ARG A 120 11.53 3.00 -9.17
C ARG A 120 11.81 4.01 -10.28
N ILE A 121 10.82 4.82 -10.67
CA ILE A 121 10.99 5.95 -11.60
C ILE A 121 12.07 6.89 -11.07
N ARG A 122 11.94 7.34 -9.81
CA ARG A 122 12.92 8.25 -9.18
C ARG A 122 14.33 7.66 -9.20
N SER A 123 14.45 6.38 -8.84
CA SER A 123 15.74 5.68 -8.81
C SER A 123 16.38 5.58 -10.20
N LEU A 124 15.60 5.22 -11.23
CA LEU A 124 16.08 5.13 -12.61
C LEU A 124 16.40 6.50 -13.21
N SER A 125 15.59 7.53 -12.96
CA SER A 125 15.88 8.90 -13.40
C SER A 125 17.21 9.39 -12.84
N LYS A 126 17.50 9.08 -11.56
CA LYS A 126 18.79 9.40 -10.97
C LYS A 126 19.94 8.66 -11.66
N LEU A 127 19.81 7.36 -11.88
CA LEU A 127 20.84 6.57 -12.58
C LEU A 127 21.08 7.10 -14.00
N ILE A 128 20.02 7.45 -14.74
CA ILE A 128 20.15 8.03 -16.08
C ILE A 128 20.97 9.32 -16.03
N ALA A 129 20.66 10.23 -15.11
CA ALA A 129 21.38 11.49 -14.96
C ALA A 129 22.87 11.27 -14.61
N ASP A 130 23.16 10.29 -13.74
CA ASP A 130 24.52 9.96 -13.34
C ASP A 130 25.34 9.38 -14.52
N PHE A 131 24.73 8.52 -15.36
CA PHE A 131 25.42 7.85 -16.46
C PHE A 131 25.44 8.61 -17.80
N GLU A 132 24.59 9.63 -17.98
CA GLU A 132 24.51 10.39 -19.24
C GLU A 132 25.82 11.08 -19.62
N ALA A 133 26.62 11.50 -18.64
CA ALA A 133 27.92 12.12 -18.86
C ALA A 133 29.06 11.11 -19.08
N GLU A 134 28.97 9.92 -18.49
CA GLU A 134 30.08 8.96 -18.42
C GLU A 134 29.98 7.82 -19.44
N SER A 135 28.76 7.35 -19.76
CA SER A 135 28.54 6.17 -20.61
C SER A 135 27.16 6.20 -21.27
N PRO A 136 26.96 7.05 -22.30
CA PRO A 136 25.64 7.30 -22.91
C PRO A 136 25.02 6.07 -23.58
N GLU A 137 25.81 5.08 -23.99
CA GLU A 137 25.33 3.80 -24.52
C GLU A 137 24.58 2.95 -23.48
N LEU A 138 24.94 3.09 -22.19
CA LEU A 138 24.28 2.38 -21.09
C LEU A 138 22.94 3.02 -20.71
N VAL A 139 22.66 4.25 -21.16
CA VAL A 139 21.46 5.00 -20.79
C VAL A 139 20.21 4.52 -21.53
N ARG A 140 20.35 4.03 -22.78
CA ARG A 140 19.19 3.69 -23.63
C ARG A 140 18.22 2.66 -23.03
N PRO A 141 18.70 1.53 -22.45
CA PRO A 141 17.83 0.59 -21.77
C PRO A 141 17.05 1.24 -20.61
N PHE A 142 17.71 2.10 -19.83
CA PHE A 142 17.07 2.80 -18.70
C PHE A 142 16.00 3.78 -19.16
N ILE A 143 16.19 4.51 -20.26
CA ILE A 143 15.15 5.40 -20.83
C ILE A 143 13.90 4.59 -21.22
N THR A 144 14.10 3.42 -21.81
CA THR A 144 12.99 2.55 -22.24
C THR A 144 12.22 2.02 -21.03
N GLU A 145 12.93 1.59 -20.00
CA GLU A 145 12.32 1.16 -18.74
C GLU A 145 11.61 2.31 -18.02
N LEU A 146 12.22 3.50 -17.96
CA LEU A 146 11.64 4.71 -17.38
C LEU A 146 10.31 5.06 -18.05
N THR A 147 10.28 5.04 -19.39
CA THR A 147 9.07 5.32 -20.18
C THR A 147 7.97 4.29 -19.89
N SER A 148 8.34 3.01 -19.78
CA SER A 148 7.41 1.93 -19.46
C SER A 148 6.81 2.09 -18.06
N LEU A 149 7.63 2.46 -17.08
CA LEU A 149 7.18 2.71 -15.71
C LEU A 149 6.30 3.95 -15.60
N GLN A 150 6.61 5.01 -16.35
CA GLN A 150 5.75 6.21 -16.44
C GLN A 150 4.36 5.85 -16.97
N GLY A 151 4.28 5.11 -18.09
CA GLY A 151 2.99 4.65 -18.61
C GLY A 151 2.22 3.76 -17.63
N PHE A 152 2.93 2.91 -16.88
CA PHE A 152 2.31 2.09 -15.84
C PHE A 152 1.80 2.91 -14.64
N LEU A 153 2.55 3.95 -14.22
CA LEU A 153 2.12 4.88 -13.18
C LEU A 153 0.85 5.62 -13.61
N GLU A 154 0.81 6.12 -14.84
CA GLU A 154 -0.37 6.79 -15.39
C GLU A 154 -1.59 5.87 -15.39
N GLN A 155 -1.42 4.60 -15.79
CA GLN A 155 -2.52 3.63 -15.72
C GLN A 155 -2.98 3.40 -14.29
N THR A 156 -2.04 3.27 -13.35
CA THR A 156 -2.37 3.10 -11.93
C THR A 156 -3.14 4.30 -11.37
N LEU A 157 -2.77 5.53 -11.77
CA LEU A 157 -3.48 6.75 -11.38
C LEU A 157 -4.88 6.82 -12.00
N ARG A 158 -5.04 6.43 -13.28
CA ARG A 158 -6.36 6.31 -13.92
C ARG A 158 -7.25 5.34 -13.16
N ASP A 159 -6.73 4.17 -12.81
CA ASP A 159 -7.45 3.16 -12.04
C ASP A 159 -7.85 3.70 -10.65
N LEU A 160 -6.96 4.42 -9.97
CA LEU A 160 -7.26 5.06 -8.67
C LEU A 160 -8.36 6.13 -8.78
N HIS A 161 -8.31 6.99 -9.80
CA HIS A 161 -9.32 8.03 -10.02
C HIS A 161 -10.70 7.46 -10.38
N ALA A 162 -10.76 6.22 -10.88
CA ALA A 162 -12.04 5.54 -11.14
C ALA A 162 -12.73 5.04 -9.84
N TYR A 163 -12.03 5.03 -8.70
CA TYR A 163 -12.61 4.66 -7.41
C TYR A 163 -13.36 5.84 -6.78
N PRO A 164 -14.65 5.69 -6.43
CA PRO A 164 -15.49 6.82 -5.98
C PRO A 164 -14.99 7.49 -4.69
N ASP A 165 -14.40 6.72 -3.77
CA ASP A 165 -13.92 7.22 -2.47
C ASP A 165 -12.39 7.48 -2.45
N ALA A 166 -11.71 7.34 -3.59
CA ALA A 166 -10.27 7.52 -3.64
C ALA A 166 -9.90 9.00 -3.62
N ILE A 167 -9.17 9.41 -2.58
CA ILE A 167 -8.53 10.72 -2.53
C ILE A 167 -7.12 10.57 -3.13
N VAL A 168 -6.93 11.11 -4.32
CA VAL A 168 -5.65 11.06 -5.03
C VAL A 168 -5.16 12.49 -5.24
N SER A 169 -4.11 12.86 -4.52
CA SER A 169 -3.44 14.15 -4.74
C SER A 169 -2.58 14.07 -6.00
N ASP A 170 -2.71 15.07 -6.87
CA ASP A 170 -1.88 15.28 -8.08
C ASP A 170 -0.47 15.80 -7.79
N GLU A 171 0.02 15.70 -6.55
CA GLU A 171 1.23 16.40 -6.10
C GLU A 171 2.47 16.11 -6.98
N SER A 172 2.68 17.10 -7.85
CA SER A 172 3.88 17.55 -8.54
C SER A 172 4.64 18.60 -7.71
N THR A 173 4.26 18.80 -6.45
CA THR A 173 4.73 19.93 -5.62
C THR A 173 6.00 19.67 -4.82
N ASP A 174 6.58 18.45 -4.86
CA ASP A 174 7.79 18.12 -4.08
C ASP A 174 8.95 17.56 -4.92
N ASP A 175 8.79 17.43 -6.25
CA ASP A 175 9.82 16.91 -7.17
C ASP A 175 10.15 17.91 -8.33
N SER A 176 9.69 19.17 -8.25
CA SER A 176 9.98 20.21 -9.27
C SER A 176 11.47 20.59 -9.36
N ASP A 177 12.31 20.08 -8.46
CA ASP A 177 13.74 20.37 -8.39
C ASP A 177 14.63 19.24 -8.93
N SER A 178 14.07 18.20 -9.55
CA SER A 178 14.86 17.01 -9.98
C SER A 178 14.60 16.48 -11.39
N GLN A 179 13.89 17.22 -12.25
CA GLN A 179 13.93 16.90 -13.68
C GLN A 179 15.10 17.62 -14.36
N PRO A 180 16.09 16.91 -14.93
CA PRO A 180 17.02 17.54 -15.85
C PRO A 180 16.21 18.02 -17.06
N LYS A 181 16.23 19.32 -17.31
CA LYS A 181 15.68 19.92 -18.54
C LYS A 181 16.50 19.41 -19.72
N ILE A 182 16.03 18.36 -20.39
CA ILE A 182 16.56 17.96 -21.69
C ILE A 182 16.08 19.00 -22.70
N GLN A 183 16.87 20.05 -22.87
CA GLN A 183 16.67 21.08 -23.88
C GLN A 183 16.86 20.41 -25.25
N ARG A 184 15.77 20.23 -26.00
CA ARG A 184 15.84 19.92 -27.44
C ARG A 184 16.58 21.07 -28.13
N ARG A 185 17.84 20.88 -28.51
CA ARG A 185 18.47 21.67 -29.58
C ARG A 185 17.83 21.21 -30.89
N GLN A 186 16.89 22.00 -31.40
CA GLN A 186 16.53 21.94 -32.81
C GLN A 186 17.66 22.58 -33.62
N ASP A 187 17.98 21.92 -34.73
CA ASP A 187 18.82 22.39 -35.81
C ASP A 187 18.42 23.80 -36.25
N ASP A 188 19.42 24.68 -36.34
CA ASP A 188 19.44 25.79 -37.28
C ASP A 188 20.82 25.75 -37.96
N SER A 189 20.94 24.92 -38.98
CA SER A 189 21.99 25.03 -40.00
C SER A 189 21.33 25.19 -41.37
N GLU A 190 20.67 26.33 -41.58
CA GLU A 190 20.50 26.93 -42.90
C GLU A 190 21.16 28.32 -42.88
N ARG A 191 22.40 28.38 -43.39
CA ARG A 191 22.90 29.43 -44.29
C ARG A 191 24.34 29.17 -44.70
#